data_AF-A0A6P8UGE9-F1
#
_entry.id   AF-A0A6P8UGE9-F1
#
_cell.length_a   1.000
_cell.length_b   1.000
_cell.length_c   1.000
_cell.angle_alpha   90.00
_cell.angle_beta   90.00
_cell.angle_gamma   90.00
#
_symmetry.space_group_name_H-M   'P 1'
#
loop_
_entity.id
_entity.type
_entity.pdbx_description
1 polymer ?
#
loop_
_entity_poly.entity_id
_entity_poly.type
_entity_poly.pdbx_seq_one_letter_code
_entity_poly.pdbx_strand_id
1 'polypeptide(L)'
;MANIKDAFATTKRRTHRQAMSQILTGRILKKYGLQKEVRTALHISRKRKKNPAQGNIKYRSLCFRIQDSVIAYLTRDESSRLTAGKVQTITRRKIKKQKRFLNDTLRNLHRKFLTEHPNYNLSYSLFCRMRPFWVVNPTLADRQTCLCKVHENLSFLAEKLHTLKLIRSVDMEDLTSSISCNPNSKDCMYNECPHCKGQEFAIAAEVNLQANVELTQWSTETVIREKKNKDGKKDKVPMKITVKKKKDIVLADLLEMFQGQLRHFKRHIFNIKSQFTHYRELRKSMTNQECLIHVDFSENYSCKLAAEIQAMHFAPNQKQATLHTGILHVGGTAEHMCFGTISASKEKGPPAIWAHLSPILDEVKASYPSVEVVHFFSDGPCTQYRQKGNFFLFSTELMNRGFKRGTWNFFEASHGKGAPDGVGGLLKQTADRLVSQGHDIPSAEHLYSALVNSGTVRMFYIRENLVDEAINKMPSHLPAVPSTMRIHQVVTGAPGEILY
;
A
#
# COMPACT_ATOMS: atom_id res chain seq x y z
N MET A 1 -9.50 -70.83 -7.51
CA MET A 1 -9.65 -69.44 -7.02
C MET A 1 -9.37 -69.29 -5.52
N ALA A 2 -9.81 -70.21 -4.64
CA ALA A 2 -9.58 -70.11 -3.18
C ALA A 2 -8.10 -69.96 -2.78
N ASN A 3 -7.21 -70.74 -3.39
CA ASN A 3 -5.76 -70.72 -3.07
C ASN A 3 -5.05 -69.37 -3.34
N ILE A 4 -5.52 -68.60 -4.34
CA ILE A 4 -4.93 -67.30 -4.70
C ILE A 4 -5.39 -66.21 -3.71
N LYS A 5 -6.62 -66.33 -3.19
CA LYS A 5 -7.19 -65.41 -2.21
C LYS A 5 -6.41 -65.46 -0.89
N ASP A 6 -6.10 -66.65 -0.41
CA ASP A 6 -5.32 -66.82 0.83
C ASP A 6 -3.86 -66.38 0.66
N ALA A 7 -3.24 -66.66 -0.49
CA ALA A 7 -1.90 -66.18 -0.80
C ALA A 7 -1.83 -64.64 -0.87
N PHE A 8 -2.84 -63.97 -1.44
CA PHE A 8 -2.88 -62.50 -1.51
C PHE A 8 -3.10 -61.85 -0.14
N ALA A 9 -3.97 -62.43 0.70
CA ALA A 9 -4.27 -61.91 2.02
C ALA A 9 -3.08 -62.03 3.00
N THR A 10 -2.36 -63.16 2.94
CA THR A 10 -1.23 -63.47 3.85
C THR A 10 0.09 -62.79 3.46
N THR A 11 0.25 -62.35 2.22
CA THR A 11 1.49 -61.70 1.74
C THR A 11 1.67 -60.31 2.37
N LYS A 12 2.68 -60.14 3.24
CA LYS A 12 3.01 -58.87 3.93
C LYS A 12 3.93 -57.93 3.12
N ARG A 13 4.75 -58.45 2.19
CA ARG A 13 5.72 -57.64 1.40
C ARG A 13 5.04 -56.90 0.24
N ARG A 14 5.31 -55.59 0.14
CA ARG A 14 4.70 -54.67 -0.85
C ARG A 14 5.05 -55.01 -2.31
N THR A 15 6.26 -55.51 -2.56
CA THR A 15 6.74 -55.89 -3.89
C THR A 15 5.97 -57.07 -4.48
N HIS A 16 5.66 -58.08 -3.66
CA HIS A 16 4.89 -59.25 -4.08
C HIS A 16 3.42 -58.88 -4.37
N ARG A 17 2.82 -57.98 -3.57
CA ARG A 17 1.49 -57.43 -3.87
C ARG A 17 1.45 -56.63 -5.17
N GLN A 18 2.53 -55.91 -5.49
CA GLN A 18 2.63 -55.19 -6.77
C GLN A 18 2.77 -56.15 -7.96
N ALA A 19 3.56 -57.21 -7.84
CA ALA A 19 3.65 -58.24 -8.88
C ALA A 19 2.30 -58.93 -9.12
N MET A 20 1.57 -59.30 -8.06
CA MET A 20 0.21 -59.86 -8.19
C MET A 20 -0.80 -58.86 -8.77
N SER A 21 -0.65 -57.56 -8.46
CA SER A 21 -1.46 -56.50 -9.09
C SER A 21 -1.15 -56.30 -10.57
N GLN A 22 0.08 -56.58 -11.01
CA GLN A 22 0.46 -56.50 -12.42
C GLN A 22 -0.11 -57.68 -13.23
N ILE A 23 -0.20 -58.88 -12.62
CA ILE A 23 -0.87 -60.04 -13.21
C ILE A 23 -2.34 -59.70 -13.53
N LEU A 24 -3.05 -59.01 -12.64
CA LEU A 24 -4.43 -58.52 -12.84
C LEU A 24 -4.58 -57.54 -14.01
N THR A 25 -3.49 -56.87 -14.42
CA THR A 25 -3.45 -55.96 -15.56
C THR A 25 -2.85 -56.60 -16.83
N GLY A 26 -2.49 -57.89 -16.76
CA GLY A 26 -1.89 -58.64 -17.86
C GLY A 26 -2.81 -58.75 -19.07
N ARG A 27 -2.20 -58.79 -20.27
CA ARG A 27 -2.92 -58.80 -21.56
C ARG A 27 -3.85 -60.01 -21.71
N ILE A 28 -3.50 -61.16 -21.12
CA ILE A 28 -4.29 -62.40 -21.20
C ILE A 28 -5.63 -62.25 -20.45
N LEU A 29 -5.62 -61.81 -19.18
CA LEU A 29 -6.87 -61.60 -18.42
C LEU A 29 -7.74 -60.50 -19.01
N LYS A 30 -7.13 -59.52 -19.70
CA LYS A 30 -7.84 -58.50 -20.47
C LYS A 30 -8.50 -59.08 -21.74
N LYS A 31 -7.80 -59.96 -22.47
CA LYS A 31 -8.29 -60.61 -23.70
C LYS A 31 -9.53 -61.48 -23.45
N TYR A 32 -9.56 -62.20 -22.33
CA TYR A 32 -10.66 -63.11 -21.99
C TYR A 32 -11.71 -62.52 -21.04
N GLY A 33 -11.67 -61.21 -20.72
CA GLY A 33 -12.70 -60.53 -19.92
C GLY A 33 -12.75 -60.87 -18.41
N LEU A 34 -11.86 -61.74 -17.93
CA LEU A 34 -11.87 -62.31 -16.57
C LEU A 34 -11.42 -61.33 -15.46
N GLN A 35 -11.08 -60.08 -15.79
CA GLN A 35 -10.58 -59.10 -14.81
C GLN A 35 -11.58 -58.79 -13.69
N LYS A 36 -12.88 -58.84 -13.99
CA LYS A 36 -13.94 -58.53 -13.02
C LYS A 36 -14.04 -59.63 -11.95
N GLU A 37 -14.02 -60.90 -12.38
CA GLU A 37 -14.12 -62.06 -11.49
C GLU A 37 -12.91 -62.17 -10.56
N VAL A 38 -11.70 -62.00 -11.09
CA VAL A 38 -10.47 -62.07 -10.26
C VAL A 38 -10.41 -60.91 -9.26
N ARG A 39 -10.88 -59.70 -9.63
CA ARG A 39 -10.96 -58.56 -8.69
C ARG A 39 -11.96 -58.78 -7.56
N THR A 40 -13.12 -59.37 -7.87
CA THR A 40 -14.13 -59.73 -6.88
C THR A 40 -13.57 -60.80 -5.93
N ALA A 41 -12.89 -61.82 -6.47
CA ALA A 41 -12.27 -62.87 -5.66
C ALA A 41 -11.17 -62.34 -4.72
N LEU A 42 -10.43 -61.29 -5.13
CA LEU A 42 -9.34 -60.69 -4.35
C LEU A 42 -9.75 -59.48 -3.49
N HIS A 43 -11.03 -59.09 -3.47
CA HIS A 43 -11.56 -57.95 -2.69
C HIS A 43 -10.82 -56.60 -2.92
N ILE A 44 -10.29 -56.38 -4.14
CA ILE A 44 -9.55 -55.16 -4.47
C ILE A 44 -10.55 -54.08 -4.94
N SER A 45 -10.93 -53.17 -4.04
CA SER A 45 -11.81 -52.02 -4.34
C SER A 45 -11.06 -50.89 -5.06
N ARG A 46 -11.70 -50.24 -6.04
CA ARG A 46 -11.19 -49.06 -6.76
C ARG A 46 -10.92 -47.85 -5.85
N LYS A 47 -11.43 -47.84 -4.63
CA LYS A 47 -11.25 -46.73 -3.68
C LYS A 47 -9.95 -46.90 -2.90
N ARG A 48 -8.95 -46.08 -3.23
CA ARG A 48 -7.78 -45.75 -2.39
C ARG A 48 -8.18 -45.77 -0.90
N LYS A 49 -7.62 -46.69 -0.12
CA LYS A 49 -7.74 -46.70 1.35
C LYS A 49 -7.27 -45.34 1.89
N LYS A 50 -8.18 -44.57 2.47
CA LYS A 50 -7.85 -43.59 3.50
C LYS A 50 -7.67 -44.37 4.80
N ASN A 51 -6.52 -44.24 5.45
CA ASN A 51 -6.36 -44.70 6.83
C ASN A 51 -7.33 -43.92 7.73
N PRO A 52 -8.11 -44.58 8.61
CA PRO A 52 -8.94 -43.93 9.61
C PRO A 52 -8.11 -43.78 10.88
N ALA A 53 -7.24 -42.77 10.92
CA ALA A 53 -6.66 -42.29 12.15
C ALA A 53 -6.34 -40.80 11.92
N GLN A 54 -6.81 -39.96 12.85
CA GLN A 54 -6.87 -38.50 12.80
C GLN A 54 -8.03 -37.94 11.97
N GLY A 55 -8.95 -37.28 12.69
CA GLY A 55 -10.06 -36.51 12.15
C GLY A 55 -9.54 -35.45 11.18
N ASN A 56 -9.54 -35.78 9.90
CA ASN A 56 -9.14 -34.87 8.84
C ASN A 56 -10.27 -33.87 8.61
N ILE A 57 -10.07 -32.65 9.13
CA ILE A 57 -10.65 -31.44 8.55
C ILE A 57 -10.56 -31.59 7.02
N LYS A 58 -11.70 -31.52 6.33
CA LYS A 58 -11.79 -31.77 4.88
C LYS A 58 -10.70 -30.96 4.17
N TYR A 59 -9.67 -31.62 3.62
CA TYR A 59 -8.47 -31.01 3.00
C TYR A 59 -8.75 -29.82 2.05
N ARG A 60 -9.94 -29.79 1.43
CA ARG A 60 -10.44 -28.65 0.64
C ARG A 60 -10.66 -27.37 1.45
N SER A 61 -11.18 -27.43 2.67
CA SER A 61 -11.40 -26.25 3.53
C SER A 61 -10.10 -25.71 4.11
N LEU A 62 -9.11 -26.56 4.37
CA LEU A 62 -7.77 -26.11 4.76
C LEU A 62 -7.07 -25.38 3.60
N CYS A 63 -7.12 -25.93 2.39
CA CYS A 63 -6.56 -25.29 1.19
C CYS A 63 -7.22 -23.93 0.92
N PHE A 64 -8.54 -23.81 1.08
CA PHE A 64 -9.26 -22.55 0.90
C PHE A 64 -8.88 -21.50 1.96
N ARG A 65 -8.81 -21.89 3.25
CA ARG A 65 -8.37 -20.98 4.33
C ARG A 65 -6.93 -20.51 4.16
N ILE A 66 -6.04 -21.40 3.74
CA ILE A 66 -4.65 -21.05 3.43
C ILE A 66 -4.62 -20.10 2.23
N GLN A 67 -5.40 -20.36 1.19
CA GLN A 67 -5.49 -19.49 0.02
C GLN A 67 -6.01 -18.10 0.40
N ASP A 68 -7.06 -17.99 1.22
CA ASP A 68 -7.58 -16.70 1.69
C ASP A 68 -6.54 -15.97 2.55
N SER A 69 -5.79 -16.69 3.40
CA SER A 69 -4.71 -16.11 4.21
C SER A 69 -3.57 -15.58 3.33
N VAL A 70 -3.18 -16.32 2.29
CA VAL A 70 -2.15 -15.90 1.32
C VAL A 70 -2.63 -14.72 0.48
N ILE A 71 -3.89 -14.73 0.03
CA ILE A 71 -4.49 -13.60 -0.69
C ILE A 71 -4.51 -12.38 0.22
N ALA A 72 -5.03 -12.51 1.44
CA ALA A 72 -5.09 -11.43 2.41
C ALA A 72 -3.70 -10.84 2.68
N TYR A 73 -2.70 -11.70 2.87
CA TYR A 73 -1.29 -11.31 3.04
C TYR A 73 -0.76 -10.53 1.82
N LEU A 74 -0.86 -11.10 0.62
CA LEU A 74 -0.33 -10.48 -0.59
C LEU A 74 -1.08 -9.20 -0.96
N THR A 75 -2.32 -9.02 -0.52
CA THR A 75 -3.08 -7.77 -0.72
C THR A 75 -2.82 -6.71 0.35
N ARG A 76 -1.97 -6.96 1.35
CA ARG A 76 -1.52 -5.93 2.29
C ARG A 76 -0.65 -4.91 1.58
N ASP A 77 -0.74 -3.65 1.99
CA ASP A 77 0.04 -2.55 1.42
C ASP A 77 1.57 -2.72 1.64
N GLU A 78 1.97 -3.48 2.66
CA GLU A 78 3.36 -3.88 2.92
C GLU A 78 3.87 -4.89 1.86
N SER A 79 3.03 -5.83 1.44
CA SER A 79 3.41 -6.91 0.54
C SER A 79 3.23 -6.56 -0.94
N SER A 80 2.22 -5.75 -1.26
CA SER A 80 2.02 -5.20 -2.60
C SER A 80 1.42 -3.80 -2.53
N ARG A 81 1.80 -2.93 -3.45
CA ARG A 81 1.21 -1.60 -3.60
C ARG A 81 0.10 -1.57 -4.63
N LEU A 82 -0.96 -0.82 -4.36
CA LEU A 82 -1.95 -0.47 -5.37
C LEU A 82 -1.33 0.44 -6.43
N THR A 83 -1.75 0.24 -7.67
CA THR A 83 -1.36 1.13 -8.75
C THR A 83 -2.40 2.23 -8.92
N ALA A 84 -1.95 3.48 -9.02
CA ALA A 84 -2.79 4.63 -9.37
C ALA A 84 -2.92 4.81 -10.90
N GLY A 85 -2.15 4.05 -11.69
CA GLY A 85 -2.09 4.17 -13.14
C GLY A 85 -3.38 3.71 -13.83
N LYS A 86 -3.89 4.54 -14.73
CA LYS A 86 -5.16 4.31 -15.43
C LYS A 86 -5.16 3.05 -16.32
N VAL A 87 -4.01 2.71 -16.89
CA VAL A 87 -3.83 1.55 -17.79
C VAL A 87 -3.51 0.27 -17.01
N GLN A 88 -3.25 0.36 -15.71
CA GLN A 88 -2.74 -0.74 -14.89
C GLN A 88 -3.87 -1.60 -14.30
N THR A 89 -4.80 -2.08 -15.13
CA THR A 89 -5.84 -3.05 -14.75
C THR A 89 -5.58 -4.41 -15.40
N ILE A 90 -6.13 -5.47 -14.82
CA ILE A 90 -6.09 -6.82 -15.38
C ILE A 90 -7.45 -7.49 -15.24
N THR A 91 -7.92 -8.08 -16.33
CA THR A 91 -9.20 -8.80 -16.38
C THR A 91 -8.90 -10.28 -16.57
N ARG A 92 -9.42 -11.11 -15.67
CA ARG A 92 -9.35 -12.56 -15.81
C ARG A 92 -10.69 -13.16 -15.42
N ARG A 93 -11.23 -14.06 -16.24
CA ARG A 93 -12.55 -14.70 -16.03
C ARG A 93 -13.69 -13.69 -15.79
N LYS A 94 -13.76 -12.65 -16.63
CA LYS A 94 -14.75 -11.54 -16.54
C LYS A 94 -14.68 -10.70 -15.25
N ILE A 95 -13.69 -10.92 -14.38
CA ILE A 95 -13.45 -10.10 -13.20
C ILE A 95 -12.31 -9.13 -13.51
N LYS A 96 -12.62 -7.84 -13.58
CA LYS A 96 -11.64 -6.76 -13.73
C LYS A 96 -11.16 -6.30 -12.35
N LYS A 97 -9.84 -6.20 -12.16
CA LYS A 97 -9.22 -5.71 -10.93
C LYS A 97 -8.09 -4.74 -11.27
N GLN A 98 -7.87 -3.75 -10.41
CA GLN A 98 -6.67 -2.90 -10.45
C GLN A 98 -5.44 -3.76 -10.14
N LYS A 99 -4.36 -3.59 -10.90
CA LYS A 99 -3.10 -4.29 -10.61
C LYS A 99 -2.59 -3.84 -9.24
N ARG A 100 -2.01 -4.78 -8.51
CA ARG A 100 -1.16 -4.52 -7.35
C ARG A 100 0.23 -4.99 -7.70
N PHE A 101 1.23 -4.14 -7.56
CA PHE A 101 2.62 -4.55 -7.77
C PHE A 101 3.20 -5.05 -6.46
N LEU A 102 3.86 -6.21 -6.51
CA LEU A 102 4.60 -6.69 -5.35
C LEU A 102 5.70 -5.68 -4.99
N ASN A 103 5.83 -5.40 -3.69
CA ASN A 103 6.87 -4.49 -3.19
C ASN A 103 8.24 -5.17 -3.12
N ASP A 104 8.26 -6.50 -3.05
CA ASP A 104 9.44 -7.32 -2.88
C ASP A 104 9.31 -8.60 -3.73
N THR A 105 10.37 -9.38 -3.85
CA THR A 105 10.34 -10.67 -4.55
C THR A 105 9.38 -11.63 -3.85
N LEU A 106 8.69 -12.48 -4.62
CA LEU A 106 7.81 -13.51 -4.05
C LEU A 106 8.55 -14.44 -3.10
N ARG A 107 9.86 -14.61 -3.26
CA ARG A 107 10.70 -15.46 -2.42
C ARG A 107 10.89 -14.83 -1.03
N ASN A 108 11.15 -13.52 -0.97
CA ASN A 108 11.24 -12.79 0.30
C ASN A 108 9.86 -12.71 0.99
N LEU A 109 8.80 -12.41 0.23
CA LEU A 109 7.43 -12.40 0.76
C LEU A 109 6.98 -13.76 1.28
N HIS A 110 7.40 -14.85 0.63
CA HIS A 110 7.14 -16.21 1.12
C HIS A 110 7.88 -16.47 2.44
N ARG A 111 9.14 -16.05 2.56
CA ARG A 111 9.90 -16.14 3.82
C ARG A 111 9.19 -15.37 4.95
N LYS A 112 8.80 -14.11 4.69
CA LYS A 112 8.07 -13.27 5.64
C LYS A 112 6.72 -13.87 6.04
N PHE A 113 5.98 -14.42 5.08
CA PHE A 113 4.70 -15.11 5.34
C PHE A 113 4.87 -16.31 6.28
N LEU A 114 5.92 -17.12 6.10
CA LEU A 114 6.21 -18.25 6.98
C LEU A 114 6.62 -17.79 8.40
N THR A 115 7.34 -16.68 8.52
CA THR A 115 7.69 -16.09 9.82
C THR A 115 6.44 -15.59 10.57
N GLU A 116 5.51 -14.94 9.88
CA GLU A 116 4.26 -14.44 10.48
C GLU A 116 3.25 -15.56 10.79
N HIS A 117 3.32 -16.67 10.05
CA HIS A 117 2.42 -17.80 10.21
C HIS A 117 3.17 -19.13 10.33
N PRO A 118 3.85 -19.37 11.48
CA PRO A 118 4.65 -20.57 11.70
C PRO A 118 3.81 -21.87 11.64
N ASN A 119 2.50 -21.77 11.87
CA ASN A 119 1.57 -22.90 11.80
C ASN A 119 1.26 -23.37 10.36
N TYR A 120 1.62 -22.61 9.33
CA TYR A 120 1.40 -22.98 7.94
C TYR A 120 2.66 -23.52 7.30
N ASN A 121 2.65 -24.83 6.98
CA ASN A 121 3.74 -25.46 6.24
C ASN A 121 3.48 -25.32 4.72
N LEU A 122 3.82 -24.15 4.18
CA LEU A 122 3.52 -23.78 2.79
C LEU A 122 4.79 -23.76 1.93
N SER A 123 4.82 -24.53 0.84
CA SER A 123 5.93 -24.48 -0.11
C SER A 123 5.89 -23.20 -0.96
N TYR A 124 7.07 -22.73 -1.38
CA TYR A 124 7.20 -21.58 -2.28
C TYR A 124 6.37 -21.74 -3.57
N SER A 125 6.36 -22.93 -4.14
CA SER A 125 5.60 -23.24 -5.36
C SER A 125 4.09 -23.12 -5.17
N LEU A 126 3.57 -23.54 -4.00
CA LEU A 126 2.15 -23.44 -3.69
C LEU A 126 1.76 -21.99 -3.37
N PHE A 127 2.61 -21.25 -2.66
CA PHE A 127 2.45 -19.81 -2.41
C PHE A 127 2.33 -19.01 -3.71
N CYS A 128 3.24 -19.24 -4.66
CA CYS A 128 3.20 -18.60 -5.98
C CYS A 128 1.93 -18.94 -6.77
N ARG A 129 1.38 -20.16 -6.62
CA ARG A 129 0.16 -20.59 -7.30
C ARG A 129 -1.11 -20.00 -6.66
N MET A 130 -1.10 -19.79 -5.35
CA MET A 130 -2.19 -19.16 -4.60
C MET A 130 -2.23 -17.64 -4.76
N ARG A 131 -1.19 -17.04 -5.39
CA ARG A 131 -1.16 -15.62 -5.70
C ARG A 131 -2.38 -15.20 -6.53
N PRO A 132 -3.14 -14.17 -6.10
CA PRO A 132 -4.24 -13.64 -6.88
C PRO A 132 -3.75 -13.03 -8.19
N PHE A 133 -4.53 -13.19 -9.27
CA PHE A 133 -4.09 -12.83 -10.62
C PHE A 133 -3.83 -11.32 -10.82
N TRP A 134 -4.39 -10.47 -9.95
CA TRP A 134 -4.20 -9.03 -10.00
C TRP A 134 -2.99 -8.54 -9.22
N VAL A 135 -2.32 -9.42 -8.46
CA VAL A 135 -1.02 -9.14 -7.84
C VAL A 135 0.08 -9.61 -8.81
N VAL A 136 0.76 -8.66 -9.42
CA VAL A 136 1.69 -8.92 -10.53
C VAL A 136 3.07 -8.35 -10.25
N ASN A 137 4.08 -8.87 -10.95
CA ASN A 137 5.41 -8.27 -10.92
C ASN A 137 5.38 -6.99 -11.78
N PRO A 138 6.07 -5.91 -11.38
CA PRO A 138 6.21 -4.72 -12.21
C PRO A 138 7.03 -4.99 -13.48
N THR A 139 6.68 -4.36 -14.60
CA THR A 139 7.45 -4.37 -15.87
C THR A 139 8.18 -3.03 -16.10
N LEU A 140 9.02 -2.91 -17.15
CA LEU A 140 9.74 -1.66 -17.47
C LEU A 140 8.81 -0.46 -17.74
N ALA A 141 7.62 -0.71 -18.34
CA ALA A 141 6.58 0.30 -18.50
C ALA A 141 5.92 0.71 -17.17
N ASP A 142 6.09 -0.11 -16.13
CA ASP A 142 5.62 0.10 -14.77
C ASP A 142 6.73 0.66 -13.87
N ARG A 143 7.64 1.46 -14.45
CA ARG A 143 8.78 2.08 -13.74
C ARG A 143 8.33 2.62 -12.39
N GLN A 144 9.15 2.40 -11.38
CA GLN A 144 8.82 2.74 -10.01
C GLN A 144 8.71 4.28 -9.88
N THR A 145 7.50 4.77 -9.67
CA THR A 145 7.21 6.18 -9.42
C THR A 145 6.79 6.39 -7.95
N CYS A 146 7.20 7.52 -7.39
CA CYS A 146 7.04 7.89 -5.96
C CYS A 146 7.69 6.88 -5.01
N LEU A 147 9.00 6.63 -5.21
CA LEU A 147 9.83 5.89 -4.26
C LEU A 147 10.18 6.76 -3.05
N CYS A 148 10.37 6.12 -1.90
CA CYS A 148 10.82 6.80 -0.70
C CYS A 148 12.30 7.17 -0.84
N LYS A 149 12.61 8.46 -0.72
CA LYS A 149 13.99 8.97 -0.79
C LYS A 149 14.91 8.30 0.23
N VAL A 150 14.41 7.98 1.42
CA VAL A 150 15.20 7.36 2.50
C VAL A 150 15.61 5.93 2.10
N HIS A 151 14.67 5.15 1.56
CA HIS A 151 14.96 3.81 1.05
C HIS A 151 15.97 3.88 -0.10
N GLU A 152 15.70 4.71 -1.12
CA GLU A 152 16.54 4.78 -2.32
C GLU A 152 17.97 5.24 -2.01
N ASN A 153 18.14 6.28 -1.19
CA ASN A 153 19.47 6.79 -0.86
C ASN A 153 20.29 5.78 -0.05
N LEU A 154 19.66 5.05 0.88
CA LEU A 154 20.35 4.01 1.64
C LEU A 154 20.65 2.78 0.77
N SER A 155 19.75 2.42 -0.18
CA SER A 155 20.04 1.39 -1.18
C SER A 155 21.25 1.76 -2.05
N PHE A 156 21.34 3.01 -2.54
CA PHE A 156 22.51 3.44 -3.30
C PHE A 156 23.80 3.35 -2.49
N LEU A 157 23.75 3.64 -1.19
CA LEU A 157 24.89 3.47 -0.30
C LEU A 157 25.26 2.00 -0.14
N ALA A 158 24.29 1.13 0.18
CA ALA A 158 24.51 -0.29 0.35
C ALA A 158 25.06 -0.94 -0.94
N GLU A 159 24.49 -0.64 -2.10
CA GLU A 159 24.97 -1.11 -3.40
C GLU A 159 26.42 -0.68 -3.66
N LYS A 160 26.76 0.57 -3.32
CA LYS A 160 28.12 1.07 -3.52
C LYS A 160 29.11 0.37 -2.59
N LEU A 161 28.77 0.21 -1.32
CA LEU A 161 29.60 -0.51 -0.34
C LEU A 161 29.76 -1.99 -0.71
N HIS A 162 28.70 -2.62 -1.24
CA HIS A 162 28.77 -4.00 -1.71
C HIS A 162 29.67 -4.13 -2.96
N THR A 163 29.61 -3.17 -3.88
CA THR A 163 30.50 -3.11 -5.05
C THR A 163 31.97 -2.98 -4.63
N LEU A 164 32.22 -2.21 -3.57
CA LEU A 164 33.54 -2.08 -2.92
C LEU A 164 33.91 -3.29 -2.04
N LYS A 165 33.05 -4.33 -1.97
CA LYS A 165 33.21 -5.55 -1.16
C LYS A 165 33.33 -5.29 0.36
N LEU A 166 32.78 -4.18 0.83
CA LEU A 166 32.82 -3.75 2.23
C LEU A 166 31.70 -4.37 3.08
N ILE A 167 30.59 -4.73 2.42
CA ILE A 167 29.45 -5.41 3.02
C ILE A 167 29.09 -6.64 2.19
N ARG A 168 28.53 -7.66 2.86
CA ARG A 168 28.17 -8.95 2.24
C ARG A 168 26.78 -8.98 1.62
N SER A 169 25.87 -8.16 2.12
CA SER A 169 24.46 -8.12 1.71
C SER A 169 24.03 -6.69 1.45
N VAL A 170 23.15 -6.52 0.47
CA VAL A 170 22.42 -5.27 0.18
C VAL A 170 20.99 -5.33 0.72
N ASP A 171 20.61 -6.43 1.39
CA ASP A 171 19.27 -6.57 1.95
C ASP A 171 19.10 -5.64 3.16
N MET A 172 18.20 -4.69 3.01
CA MET A 172 17.92 -3.64 3.98
C MET A 172 17.42 -4.20 5.31
N GLU A 173 16.72 -5.33 5.30
CA GLU A 173 16.25 -6.00 6.52
C GLU A 173 17.41 -6.60 7.30
N ASP A 174 18.37 -7.23 6.61
CA ASP A 174 19.58 -7.76 7.22
C ASP A 174 20.43 -6.63 7.80
N LEU A 175 20.62 -5.55 7.04
CA LEU A 175 21.37 -4.37 7.47
C LEU A 175 20.75 -3.76 8.74
N THR A 176 19.42 -3.62 8.77
CA THR A 176 18.71 -3.05 9.92
C THR A 176 18.75 -3.99 11.13
N SER A 177 18.58 -5.30 10.91
CA SER A 177 18.58 -6.31 11.96
C SER A 177 19.95 -6.45 12.64
N SER A 178 21.04 -6.22 11.91
CA SER A 178 22.40 -6.31 12.46
C SER A 178 22.73 -5.22 13.51
N ILE A 179 22.04 -4.08 13.46
CA ILE A 179 22.23 -2.95 14.39
C ILE A 179 21.02 -2.74 15.32
N SER A 180 20.17 -3.77 15.47
CA SER A 180 18.99 -3.73 16.34
C SER A 180 18.85 -5.02 17.15
N CYS A 181 18.61 -4.90 18.46
CA CYS A 181 18.34 -6.07 19.32
C CYS A 181 16.92 -6.63 19.09
N ASN A 182 15.95 -5.75 18.89
CA ASN A 182 14.56 -6.12 18.71
C ASN A 182 13.86 -5.15 17.72
N PRO A 183 13.49 -5.61 16.51
CA PRO A 183 12.86 -4.75 15.51
C PRO A 183 11.43 -4.33 15.86
N ASN A 184 10.81 -4.93 16.88
CA ASN A 184 9.47 -4.57 17.36
C ASN A 184 9.49 -3.64 18.59
N SER A 185 10.67 -3.35 19.16
CA SER A 185 10.79 -2.42 20.28
C SER A 185 11.01 -1.00 19.77
N LYS A 186 10.17 -0.06 20.26
CA LYS A 186 10.32 1.37 19.97
C LYS A 186 11.70 1.87 20.39
N ASP A 187 12.11 1.60 21.63
CA ASP A 187 13.38 2.08 22.20
C ASP A 187 14.57 1.59 21.36
N CYS A 188 14.53 0.34 20.90
CA CYS A 188 15.55 -0.21 20.02
C CYS A 188 15.60 0.50 18.67
N MET A 189 14.45 0.69 18.03
CA MET A 189 14.36 1.28 16.70
C MET A 189 14.57 2.79 16.69
N TYR A 190 14.37 3.46 17.82
CA TYR A 190 14.61 4.89 18.03
C TYR A 190 16.03 5.20 18.49
N ASN A 191 16.87 4.17 18.70
CA ASN A 191 18.25 4.28 19.23
C ASN A 191 18.32 4.79 20.68
N GLU A 192 17.31 4.44 21.48
CA GLU A 192 17.22 4.72 22.92
C GLU A 192 17.53 3.46 23.76
N CYS A 193 17.58 2.27 23.14
CA CYS A 193 17.91 1.01 23.80
C CYS A 193 19.37 0.97 24.33
N PRO A 194 19.59 0.66 25.62
CA PRO A 194 20.93 0.58 26.20
C PRO A 194 21.88 -0.44 25.53
N HIS A 195 21.33 -1.50 24.90
CA HIS A 195 22.11 -2.60 24.37
C HIS A 195 22.66 -2.37 22.94
N CYS A 196 21.92 -1.65 22.09
CA CYS A 196 22.34 -1.39 20.69
C CYS A 196 22.53 0.10 20.39
N LYS A 197 22.42 0.99 21.38
CA LYS A 197 22.65 2.42 21.17
C LYS A 197 24.11 2.64 20.74
N GLY A 198 24.29 3.26 19.59
CA GLY A 198 25.60 3.48 19.01
C GLY A 198 26.23 2.27 18.33
N GLN A 199 25.51 1.14 18.23
CA GLN A 199 25.97 -0.01 17.47
C GLN A 199 26.07 0.33 15.98
N GLU A 200 27.21 0.02 15.39
CA GLU A 200 27.52 0.27 13.98
C GLU A 200 27.56 -1.02 13.19
N PHE A 201 27.23 -0.91 11.90
CA PHE A 201 27.34 -2.03 10.99
C PHE A 201 28.81 -2.40 10.79
N ALA A 202 29.15 -3.68 10.96
CA ALA A 202 30.53 -4.15 10.80
C ALA A 202 30.96 -4.08 9.32
N ILE A 203 32.04 -3.36 9.05
CA ILE A 203 32.63 -3.19 7.72
C ILE A 203 33.90 -4.05 7.62
N ALA A 204 34.16 -4.65 6.46
CA ALA A 204 35.40 -5.39 6.22
C ALA A 204 36.63 -4.46 6.30
N ALA A 205 37.64 -4.85 7.08
CA ALA A 205 38.61 -3.94 7.72
C ALA A 205 39.81 -3.49 6.86
N GLU A 206 39.85 -3.72 5.56
CA GLU A 206 41.04 -3.40 4.73
C GLU A 206 40.68 -2.46 3.57
N VAL A 207 40.59 -1.15 3.85
CA VAL A 207 40.26 -0.17 2.82
C VAL A 207 40.99 1.15 3.02
N ASN A 208 41.44 1.73 1.90
CA ASN A 208 41.95 3.09 1.88
C ASN A 208 40.80 4.09 2.08
N LEU A 209 40.67 4.59 3.31
CA LEU A 209 39.62 5.53 3.73
C LEU A 209 39.66 6.88 2.97
N GLN A 210 40.78 7.21 2.31
CA GLN A 210 40.95 8.44 1.53
C GLN A 210 40.61 8.27 0.05
N ALA A 211 40.16 7.09 -0.37
CA ALA A 211 39.77 6.86 -1.76
C ALA A 211 38.54 7.70 -2.13
N ASN A 212 38.61 8.38 -3.28
CA ASN A 212 37.47 9.07 -3.86
C ASN A 212 36.54 8.08 -4.55
N VAL A 213 35.25 8.23 -4.28
CA VAL A 213 34.21 7.32 -4.73
C VAL A 213 33.04 8.12 -5.28
N GLU A 214 32.56 7.77 -6.48
CA GLU A 214 31.34 8.34 -7.04
C GLU A 214 30.10 7.66 -6.42
N LEU A 215 29.26 8.45 -5.76
CA LEU A 215 27.97 8.03 -5.20
C LEU A 215 26.80 8.67 -5.95
N THR A 216 25.80 7.86 -6.27
CA THR A 216 24.52 8.37 -6.77
C THR A 216 23.55 8.58 -5.61
N GLN A 217 22.88 9.73 -5.57
CA GLN A 217 21.85 10.01 -4.54
C GLN A 217 20.78 10.97 -5.05
N TRP A 218 19.59 10.90 -4.44
CA TRP A 218 18.58 11.93 -4.56
C TRP A 218 18.89 13.08 -3.59
N SER A 219 19.04 14.30 -4.12
CA SER A 219 19.16 15.54 -3.33
C SER A 219 17.93 16.43 -3.52
N THR A 220 17.58 17.17 -2.47
CA THR A 220 16.55 18.22 -2.55
C THR A 220 17.26 19.56 -2.43
N GLU A 221 17.13 20.39 -3.46
CA GLU A 221 17.87 21.64 -3.61
C GLU A 221 16.88 22.78 -3.82
N THR A 222 17.21 23.96 -3.29
CA THR A 222 16.39 25.16 -3.46
C THR A 222 16.91 25.92 -4.66
N VAL A 223 16.09 26.02 -5.70
CA VAL A 223 16.40 26.78 -6.91
C VAL A 223 15.46 27.97 -6.99
N ILE A 224 16.01 29.15 -7.29
CA ILE A 224 15.23 30.36 -7.49
C ILE A 224 14.65 30.32 -8.90
N ARG A 225 13.32 30.43 -9.03
CA ARG A 225 12.65 30.55 -10.33
C ARG A 225 11.82 31.81 -10.39
N GLU A 226 11.76 32.41 -11.57
CA GLU A 226 10.88 33.55 -11.84
C GLU A 226 9.45 33.04 -12.05
N LYS A 227 8.50 33.50 -11.24
CA LYS A 227 7.08 33.24 -11.40
C LYS A 227 6.35 34.57 -11.62
N LYS A 228 5.45 34.63 -12.60
CA LYS A 228 4.58 35.80 -12.77
C LYS A 228 3.49 35.78 -11.69
N ASN A 229 3.34 36.88 -10.96
CA ASN A 229 2.22 37.09 -10.05
C ASN A 229 0.93 37.42 -10.83
N LYS A 230 -0.20 37.49 -10.10
CA LYS A 230 -1.52 37.87 -10.65
C LYS A 230 -1.48 39.24 -11.38
N ASP A 231 -0.56 40.13 -10.98
CA ASP A 231 -0.34 41.45 -11.60
C ASP A 231 0.68 41.46 -12.74
N GLY A 232 1.13 40.29 -13.22
CA GLY A 232 2.07 40.17 -14.33
C GLY A 232 3.55 40.44 -14.01
N LYS A 233 3.87 40.92 -12.80
CA LYS A 233 5.25 41.09 -12.31
C LYS A 233 5.94 39.74 -12.07
N LYS A 234 7.23 39.67 -12.40
CA LYS A 234 8.06 38.48 -12.19
C LYS A 234 8.69 38.51 -10.81
N ASP A 235 8.27 37.60 -9.95
CA ASP A 235 8.83 37.41 -8.62
C ASP A 235 9.79 36.23 -8.61
N LYS A 236 10.93 36.40 -7.93
CA LYS A 236 11.88 35.33 -7.68
C LYS A 236 11.40 34.51 -6.49
N VAL A 237 10.88 33.31 -6.77
CA VAL A 237 10.35 32.42 -5.74
C VAL A 237 11.33 31.25 -5.53
N PRO A 238 11.78 30.99 -4.29
CA PRO A 238 12.56 29.80 -3.99
C PRO A 238 11.68 28.54 -4.14
N MET A 239 12.09 27.63 -5.02
CA MET A 239 11.41 26.35 -5.25
C MET A 239 12.33 25.19 -4.91
N LYS A 240 11.82 24.25 -4.11
CA LYS A 240 12.54 22.99 -3.85
C LYS A 240 12.37 22.06 -5.04
N ILE A 241 13.48 21.68 -5.65
CA ILE A 241 13.53 20.63 -6.67
C ILE A 241 14.23 19.40 -6.10
N THR A 242 13.82 18.21 -6.54
CA THR A 242 14.51 16.97 -6.18
C THR A 242 15.15 16.39 -7.44
N VAL A 243 16.47 16.18 -7.37
CA VAL A 243 17.27 15.73 -8.52
C VAL A 243 18.09 14.50 -8.13
N LYS A 244 18.30 13.61 -9.10
CA LYS A 244 19.22 12.48 -8.97
C LYS A 244 20.58 12.94 -9.47
N LYS A 245 21.60 12.91 -8.62
CA LYS A 245 22.95 13.36 -8.98
C LYS A 245 24.02 12.36 -8.57
N LYS A 246 25.12 12.41 -9.30
CA LYS A 246 26.38 11.77 -8.94
C LYS A 246 27.20 12.78 -8.13
N LYS A 247 27.76 12.35 -7.01
CA LYS A 247 28.58 13.16 -6.12
C LYS A 247 29.84 12.35 -5.80
N ASP A 248 30.99 12.96 -6.00
CA ASP A 248 32.26 12.42 -5.50
C ASP A 248 32.35 12.63 -4.00
N ILE A 249 32.67 11.57 -3.28
CA ILE A 249 32.76 11.55 -1.83
C ILE A 249 33.94 10.68 -1.40
N VAL A 250 34.59 11.07 -0.31
CA VAL A 250 35.67 10.29 0.30
C VAL A 250 35.08 9.06 0.98
N LEU A 251 35.78 7.93 0.93
CA LEU A 251 35.28 6.68 1.50
C LEU A 251 34.94 6.79 3.00
N ALA A 252 35.74 7.52 3.78
CA ALA A 252 35.45 7.80 5.19
C ALA A 252 34.05 8.44 5.38
N ASP A 253 33.76 9.51 4.64
CA ASP A 253 32.48 10.21 4.68
C ASP A 253 31.32 9.33 4.17
N LEU A 254 31.59 8.45 3.20
CA LEU A 254 30.62 7.48 2.70
C LEU A 254 30.18 6.50 3.81
N LEU A 255 31.13 6.00 4.59
CA LEU A 255 30.87 5.08 5.70
C LEU A 255 30.10 5.78 6.83
N GLU A 256 30.51 6.99 7.22
CA GLU A 256 29.81 7.78 8.23
C GLU A 256 28.36 8.06 7.79
N MET A 257 28.18 8.47 6.53
CA MET A 257 26.84 8.71 5.98
C MET A 257 25.99 7.44 5.93
N PHE A 258 26.59 6.27 5.62
CA PHE A 258 25.90 4.98 5.67
C PHE A 258 25.43 4.64 7.09
N GLN A 259 26.32 4.74 8.09
CA GLN A 259 25.96 4.46 9.49
C GLN A 259 24.86 5.41 9.98
N GLY A 260 24.99 6.71 9.69
CA GLY A 260 23.99 7.71 10.05
C GLY A 260 22.63 7.45 9.40
N GLN A 261 22.60 7.18 8.09
CA GLN A 261 21.35 6.87 7.39
C GLN A 261 20.73 5.55 7.86
N LEU A 262 21.53 4.54 8.18
CA LEU A 262 21.05 3.26 8.69
C LEU A 262 20.38 3.43 10.07
N ARG A 263 20.94 4.27 10.95
CA ARG A 263 20.31 4.63 12.24
C ARG A 263 18.96 5.34 12.06
N HIS A 264 18.86 6.23 11.07
CA HIS A 264 17.59 6.88 10.74
C HIS A 264 16.57 5.92 10.10
N PHE A 265 17.05 4.97 9.32
CA PHE A 265 16.25 3.98 8.62
C PHE A 265 15.53 3.02 9.58
N LYS A 266 16.18 2.63 10.68
CA LYS A 266 15.53 1.86 11.78
C LYS A 266 14.21 2.50 12.21
N ARG A 267 14.27 3.77 12.59
CA ARG A 267 13.09 4.53 13.03
C ARG A 267 12.03 4.60 11.94
N HIS A 268 12.45 4.87 10.70
CA HIS A 268 11.57 4.96 9.54
C HIS A 268 10.78 3.65 9.31
N ILE A 269 11.46 2.49 9.29
CA ILE A 269 10.82 1.18 9.13
C ILE A 269 9.87 0.86 10.28
N PHE A 270 10.29 1.14 11.52
CA PHE A 270 9.44 0.92 12.69
C PHE A 270 8.16 1.77 12.64
N ASN A 271 8.27 3.04 12.26
CA ASN A 271 7.12 3.93 12.12
C ASN A 271 6.12 3.40 11.10
N ILE A 272 6.58 3.02 9.91
CA ILE A 272 5.73 2.46 8.85
C ILE A 272 4.96 1.25 9.39
N LYS A 273 5.68 0.27 9.95
CA LYS A 273 5.06 -0.96 10.48
C LYS A 273 4.05 -0.66 11.60
N SER A 274 4.43 0.20 12.54
CA SER A 274 3.57 0.55 13.68
C SER A 274 2.32 1.31 13.26
N GLN A 275 2.44 2.25 12.32
CA GLN A 275 1.30 3.03 11.79
C GLN A 275 0.31 2.15 11.04
N PHE A 276 0.79 1.25 10.17
CA PHE A 276 -0.09 0.32 9.46
C PHE A 276 -0.73 -0.70 10.39
N THR A 277 -0.02 -1.13 11.43
CA THR A 277 -0.58 -2.00 12.48
C THR A 277 -1.70 -1.27 13.23
N HIS A 278 -1.44 -0.05 13.68
CA HIS A 278 -2.43 0.79 14.35
C HIS A 278 -3.67 1.03 13.49
N TYR A 279 -3.50 1.37 12.19
CA TYR A 279 -4.61 1.52 11.25
C TYR A 279 -5.50 0.26 11.16
N ARG A 280 -4.87 -0.93 11.09
CA ARG A 280 -5.59 -2.21 11.01
C ARG A 280 -6.31 -2.55 12.31
N GLU A 281 -5.68 -2.30 13.44
CA GLU A 281 -6.24 -2.58 14.77
C GLU A 281 -7.40 -1.65 15.08
N LEU A 282 -7.26 -0.36 14.79
CA LEU A 282 -8.33 0.63 14.92
C LEU A 282 -9.54 0.21 14.08
N ARG A 283 -9.34 -0.12 12.80
CA ARG A 283 -10.44 -0.56 11.92
C ARG A 283 -11.20 -1.78 12.45
N LYS A 284 -10.55 -2.66 13.21
CA LYS A 284 -11.17 -3.87 13.79
C LYS A 284 -11.86 -3.60 15.13
N SER A 285 -11.42 -2.60 15.87
CA SER A 285 -11.86 -2.31 17.25
C SER A 285 -12.84 -1.16 17.36
N MET A 286 -13.04 -0.37 16.30
CA MET A 286 -13.95 0.77 16.30
C MET A 286 -15.37 0.41 16.72
N THR A 287 -15.92 1.21 17.62
CA THR A 287 -17.33 1.13 18.05
C THR A 287 -18.25 1.87 17.08
N ASN A 288 -19.56 1.68 17.19
CA ASN A 288 -20.56 2.41 16.39
C ASN A 288 -20.64 3.93 16.66
N GLN A 289 -19.83 4.44 17.61
CA GLN A 289 -19.66 5.87 17.87
C GLN A 289 -18.41 6.44 17.19
N GLU A 290 -17.66 5.61 16.48
CA GLU A 290 -16.39 5.98 15.86
C GLU A 290 -16.45 5.77 14.35
N CYS A 291 -15.83 6.68 13.61
CA CYS A 291 -15.57 6.50 12.20
C CYS A 291 -14.12 6.80 11.84
N LEU A 292 -13.65 6.17 10.77
CA LEU A 292 -12.32 6.38 10.19
C LEU A 292 -12.47 6.91 8.76
N ILE A 293 -11.81 8.02 8.50
CA ILE A 293 -11.76 8.68 7.19
C ILE A 293 -10.31 8.66 6.69
N HIS A 294 -10.02 7.82 5.71
CA HIS A 294 -8.72 7.80 5.04
C HIS A 294 -8.82 8.61 3.75
N VAL A 295 -8.01 9.66 3.60
CA VAL A 295 -8.08 10.62 2.49
C VAL A 295 -6.74 10.91 1.84
N ASP A 296 -6.78 11.20 0.55
CA ASP A 296 -5.67 11.79 -0.19
C ASP A 296 -6.16 12.63 -1.39
N PHE A 297 -5.33 13.58 -1.84
CA PHE A 297 -5.53 14.26 -3.11
C PHE A 297 -4.96 13.42 -4.25
N SER A 298 -5.83 12.97 -5.14
CA SER A 298 -5.37 12.41 -6.41
C SER A 298 -4.70 13.51 -7.25
N GLU A 299 -3.76 13.10 -8.11
CA GLU A 299 -3.31 13.91 -9.22
C GLU A 299 -4.52 14.48 -9.99
N ASN A 300 -4.43 15.75 -10.37
CA ASN A 300 -5.49 16.46 -11.06
C ASN A 300 -5.85 15.76 -12.36
N TYR A 301 -7.14 15.73 -12.69
CA TYR A 301 -7.60 15.22 -13.96
C TYR A 301 -7.47 16.32 -15.01
N SER A 302 -6.67 16.10 -16.05
CA SER A 302 -6.73 16.92 -17.26
C SER A 302 -8.04 16.67 -17.99
N CYS A 303 -8.87 17.71 -18.09
CA CYS A 303 -10.10 17.71 -18.86
C CYS A 303 -9.79 17.47 -20.35
N LYS A 304 -10.64 16.70 -21.02
CA LYS A 304 -10.44 16.21 -22.38
C LYS A 304 -11.74 16.26 -23.15
N LEU A 305 -11.65 16.57 -24.43
CA LEU A 305 -12.74 16.35 -25.37
C LEU A 305 -12.60 14.97 -26.02
N ALA A 306 -13.70 14.40 -26.47
CA ALA A 306 -13.71 13.13 -27.17
C ALA A 306 -13.04 13.22 -28.55
N ALA A 307 -13.14 14.39 -29.20
CA ALA A 307 -12.39 14.73 -30.40
C ALA A 307 -11.80 16.14 -30.24
N GLU A 308 -10.49 16.28 -30.51
CA GLU A 308 -9.77 17.55 -30.43
C GLU A 308 -9.15 17.87 -31.78
N ILE A 309 -9.30 19.12 -32.23
CA ILE A 309 -8.53 19.64 -33.37
C ILE A 309 -7.05 19.81 -32.97
N GLN A 310 -6.14 19.75 -33.94
CA GLN A 310 -4.70 19.83 -33.69
C GLN A 310 -4.28 21.09 -32.89
N ALA A 311 -4.93 22.23 -33.12
CA ALA A 311 -4.67 23.47 -32.39
C ALA A 311 -4.98 23.37 -30.88
N MET A 312 -5.97 22.57 -30.48
CA MET A 312 -6.33 22.37 -29.08
C MET A 312 -5.37 21.40 -28.36
N HIS A 313 -4.81 20.42 -29.08
CA HIS A 313 -3.85 19.47 -28.53
C HIS A 313 -2.56 20.14 -28.01
N PHE A 314 -2.14 21.25 -28.66
CA PHE A 314 -0.96 22.03 -28.27
C PHE A 314 -1.30 23.29 -27.45
N ALA A 315 -2.57 23.51 -27.09
CA ALA A 315 -2.96 24.69 -26.36
C ALA A 315 -2.48 24.62 -24.89
N PRO A 316 -1.84 25.69 -24.36
CA PRO A 316 -1.32 25.71 -22.99
C PRO A 316 -2.42 25.74 -21.90
N ASN A 317 -3.70 25.78 -22.26
CA ASN A 317 -4.84 26.02 -21.37
C ASN A 317 -5.77 24.81 -21.18
N GLN A 318 -5.23 23.58 -21.14
CA GLN A 318 -6.06 22.44 -20.73
C GLN A 318 -6.57 22.63 -19.29
N LYS A 319 -7.90 22.71 -19.16
CA LYS A 319 -8.56 22.79 -17.85
C LYS A 319 -8.24 21.53 -17.05
N GLN A 320 -8.12 21.70 -15.74
CA GLN A 320 -7.85 20.60 -14.83
C GLN A 320 -8.88 20.62 -13.70
N ALA A 321 -9.25 19.45 -13.23
CA ALA A 321 -10.08 19.27 -12.05
C ALA A 321 -9.25 18.70 -10.91
N THR A 322 -9.44 19.24 -9.71
CA THR A 322 -8.88 18.69 -8.47
C THR A 322 -9.78 17.59 -7.94
N LEU A 323 -9.18 16.45 -7.55
CA LEU A 323 -9.88 15.32 -6.97
C LEU A 323 -9.35 15.06 -5.56
N HIS A 324 -10.22 15.13 -4.57
CA HIS A 324 -9.94 14.67 -3.21
C HIS A 324 -10.78 13.42 -2.94
N THR A 325 -10.10 12.33 -2.62
CA THR A 325 -10.69 10.99 -2.59
C THR A 325 -10.46 10.35 -1.25
N GLY A 326 -11.36 9.48 -0.84
CA GLY A 326 -11.22 8.79 0.43
C GLY A 326 -12.13 7.61 0.62
N ILE A 327 -11.93 6.97 1.76
CA ILE A 327 -12.76 5.87 2.25
C ILE A 327 -13.21 6.20 3.68
N LEU A 328 -14.51 6.04 3.90
CA LEU A 328 -15.16 6.10 5.20
C LEU A 328 -15.44 4.67 5.70
N HIS A 329 -14.98 4.40 6.92
CA HIS A 329 -15.36 3.22 7.70
C HIS A 329 -16.10 3.69 8.95
N VAL A 330 -17.23 3.05 9.29
CA VAL A 330 -17.95 3.31 10.55
C VAL A 330 -17.92 2.04 11.39
N GLY A 331 -17.62 2.14 12.68
CA GLY A 331 -17.61 0.97 13.55
C GLY A 331 -19.00 0.33 13.63
N GLY A 332 -19.05 -0.99 13.79
CA GLY A 332 -20.30 -1.76 13.72
C GLY A 332 -20.89 -1.92 12.31
N THR A 333 -20.38 -1.23 11.29
CA THR A 333 -20.77 -1.45 9.88
C THR A 333 -19.75 -2.33 9.16
N ALA A 334 -20.23 -3.32 8.41
CA ALA A 334 -19.34 -4.24 7.67
C ALA A 334 -18.81 -3.62 6.37
N GLU A 335 -19.63 -2.80 5.71
CA GLU A 335 -19.28 -2.16 4.44
C GLU A 335 -18.61 -0.80 4.65
N HIS A 336 -17.83 -0.39 3.66
CA HIS A 336 -17.14 0.90 3.66
C HIS A 336 -17.66 1.74 2.51
N MET A 337 -17.68 3.06 2.70
CA MET A 337 -18.08 3.99 1.66
C MET A 337 -16.84 4.60 1.02
N CYS A 338 -16.65 4.36 -0.27
CA CYS A 338 -15.70 5.12 -1.08
C CYS A 338 -16.34 6.44 -1.48
N PHE A 339 -15.61 7.55 -1.38
CA PHE A 339 -16.09 8.85 -1.83
C PHE A 339 -15.05 9.61 -2.65
N GLY A 340 -15.54 10.53 -3.46
CA GLY A 340 -14.73 11.44 -4.26
C GLY A 340 -15.36 12.82 -4.31
N THR A 341 -14.53 13.85 -4.20
CA THR A 341 -14.97 15.25 -4.33
C THR A 341 -14.18 15.91 -5.46
N ILE A 342 -14.89 16.71 -6.26
CA ILE A 342 -14.35 17.35 -7.45
C ILE A 342 -14.49 18.87 -7.33
N SER A 343 -13.44 19.60 -7.66
CA SER A 343 -13.48 21.07 -7.76
C SER A 343 -12.72 21.57 -8.98
N ALA A 344 -13.11 22.75 -9.47
CA ALA A 344 -12.32 23.53 -10.43
C ALA A 344 -11.12 24.22 -9.76
N SER A 345 -11.22 24.51 -8.45
CA SER A 345 -10.13 25.12 -7.69
C SER A 345 -8.91 24.19 -7.68
N LYS A 346 -7.72 24.78 -7.85
CA LYS A 346 -6.43 24.06 -7.78
C LYS A 346 -5.81 24.09 -6.39
N GLU A 347 -6.48 24.74 -5.43
CA GLU A 347 -6.00 24.87 -4.06
C GLU A 347 -6.05 23.52 -3.34
N LYS A 348 -4.99 23.23 -2.58
CA LYS A 348 -4.85 21.98 -1.80
C LYS A 348 -4.43 22.25 -0.35
N GLY A 349 -4.45 23.52 0.06
CA GLY A 349 -4.15 23.93 1.43
C GLY A 349 -5.27 23.54 2.41
N PRO A 350 -5.10 23.86 3.70
CA PRO A 350 -6.05 23.47 4.75
C PRO A 350 -7.49 23.93 4.50
N PRO A 351 -7.77 25.18 4.08
CA PRO A 351 -9.14 25.57 3.78
C PRO A 351 -9.80 24.73 2.69
N ALA A 352 -9.06 24.40 1.64
CA ALA A 352 -9.54 23.52 0.56
C ALA A 352 -9.79 22.09 1.07
N ILE A 353 -8.90 21.54 1.90
CA ILE A 353 -9.10 20.22 2.54
C ILE A 353 -10.43 20.20 3.29
N TRP A 354 -10.71 21.21 4.11
CA TRP A 354 -11.93 21.27 4.91
C TRP A 354 -13.18 21.53 4.08
N ALA A 355 -13.09 22.31 2.99
CA ALA A 355 -14.17 22.42 2.02
C ALA A 355 -14.49 21.06 1.37
N HIS A 356 -13.46 20.29 1.00
CA HIS A 356 -13.61 18.93 0.47
C HIS A 356 -14.10 17.92 1.51
N LEU A 357 -13.81 18.10 2.80
CA LEU A 357 -14.29 17.22 3.89
C LEU A 357 -15.71 17.56 4.35
N SER A 358 -16.16 18.81 4.21
CA SER A 358 -17.48 19.26 4.69
C SER A 358 -18.61 18.32 4.30
N PRO A 359 -18.87 18.03 3.01
CA PRO A 359 -20.01 17.17 2.64
C PRO A 359 -19.88 15.74 3.16
N ILE A 360 -18.65 15.25 3.41
CA ILE A 360 -18.43 13.91 3.96
C ILE A 360 -18.81 13.91 5.45
N LEU A 361 -18.41 14.95 6.19
CA LEU A 361 -18.75 15.06 7.61
C LEU A 361 -20.26 15.29 7.81
N ASP A 362 -20.89 16.04 6.92
CA ASP A 362 -22.34 16.25 6.92
C ASP A 362 -23.09 14.93 6.65
N GLU A 363 -22.61 14.13 5.67
CA GLU A 363 -23.12 12.78 5.40
C GLU A 363 -22.90 11.83 6.59
N VAL A 364 -21.76 11.92 7.29
CA VAL A 364 -21.51 11.12 8.50
C VAL A 364 -22.54 11.46 9.59
N LYS A 365 -22.80 12.75 9.84
CA LYS A 365 -23.79 13.15 10.86
C LYS A 365 -25.22 12.78 10.47
N ALA A 366 -25.56 12.89 9.18
CA ALA A 366 -26.89 12.53 8.69
C ALA A 366 -27.15 11.02 8.73
N SER A 367 -26.19 10.22 8.26
CA SER A 367 -26.34 8.77 8.10
C SER A 367 -25.97 7.96 9.35
N TYR A 368 -25.10 8.52 10.21
CA TYR A 368 -24.60 7.86 11.43
C TYR A 368 -24.60 8.83 12.63
N PRO A 369 -25.78 9.23 13.13
CA PRO A 369 -25.91 10.26 14.16
C PRO A 369 -25.25 9.89 15.50
N SER A 370 -25.03 8.60 15.76
CA SER A 370 -24.31 8.11 16.95
C SER A 370 -22.80 8.36 16.91
N VAL A 371 -22.24 8.77 15.77
CA VAL A 371 -20.79 8.98 15.62
C VAL A 371 -20.38 10.27 16.33
N GLU A 372 -19.52 10.11 17.32
CA GLU A 372 -18.97 11.18 18.15
C GLU A 372 -17.46 11.38 17.94
N VAL A 373 -16.76 10.36 17.45
CA VAL A 373 -15.30 10.36 17.29
C VAL A 373 -14.91 10.11 15.83
N VAL A 374 -13.98 10.93 15.32
CA VAL A 374 -13.49 10.82 13.94
C VAL A 374 -11.97 10.60 13.89
N HIS A 375 -11.56 9.54 13.18
CA HIS A 375 -10.16 9.21 12.96
C HIS A 375 -9.75 9.50 11.51
N PHE A 376 -9.03 10.58 11.27
CA PHE A 376 -8.46 10.87 9.96
C PHE A 376 -7.14 10.12 9.75
N PHE A 377 -6.93 9.65 8.53
CA PHE A 377 -5.65 9.13 8.03
C PHE A 377 -5.33 9.80 6.70
N SER A 378 -4.12 10.33 6.58
CA SER A 378 -3.64 10.95 5.34
C SER A 378 -2.13 10.79 5.19
N ASP A 379 -1.61 11.09 3.99
CA ASP A 379 -0.18 11.40 3.87
C ASP A 379 0.14 12.72 4.61
N GLY A 380 1.42 13.01 4.82
CA GLY A 380 1.89 14.16 5.59
C GLY A 380 2.63 15.27 4.84
N PRO A 381 2.33 15.64 3.58
CA PRO A 381 2.99 16.78 2.96
C PRO A 381 2.67 18.07 3.71
N CYS A 382 3.70 18.87 4.01
CA CYS A 382 3.58 20.11 4.77
C CYS A 382 2.78 21.20 4.06
N THR A 383 2.59 21.07 2.75
CA THR A 383 1.77 21.98 1.96
C THR A 383 0.28 21.70 2.08
N GLN A 384 -0.11 20.54 2.66
CA GLN A 384 -1.50 20.08 2.74
C GLN A 384 -1.87 19.70 4.19
N TYR A 385 -1.73 18.43 4.58
CA TYR A 385 -2.31 17.91 5.83
C TYR A 385 -1.44 18.15 7.07
N ARG A 386 -0.11 18.06 6.97
CA ARG A 386 0.81 18.14 8.13
C ARG A 386 1.33 19.56 8.33
N GLN A 387 0.43 20.47 8.70
CA GLN A 387 0.76 21.87 8.95
C GLN A 387 -0.20 22.54 9.94
N LYS A 388 0.27 23.65 10.53
CA LYS A 388 -0.46 24.43 11.55
C LYS A 388 -1.89 24.81 11.16
N GLY A 389 -2.12 25.15 9.89
CA GLY A 389 -3.45 25.52 9.42
C GLY A 389 -4.44 24.37 9.48
N ASN A 390 -3.99 23.15 9.13
CA ASN A 390 -4.84 21.98 9.23
C ASN A 390 -5.06 21.56 10.69
N PHE A 391 -4.05 21.72 11.55
CA PHE A 391 -4.19 21.44 12.99
C PHE A 391 -5.22 22.36 13.65
N PHE A 392 -5.19 23.65 13.29
CA PHE A 392 -6.18 24.62 13.76
C PHE A 392 -7.60 24.20 13.33
N LEU A 393 -7.84 24.03 12.02
CA LEU A 393 -9.15 23.65 11.51
C LEU A 393 -9.61 22.29 12.08
N PHE A 394 -8.70 21.35 12.27
CA PHE A 394 -8.99 20.08 12.93
C PHE A 394 -9.48 20.24 14.37
N SER A 395 -8.87 21.13 15.14
CA SER A 395 -9.30 21.40 16.53
C SER A 395 -10.55 22.25 16.63
N THR A 396 -10.94 22.99 15.59
CA THR A 396 -12.09 23.91 15.62
C THR A 396 -13.28 23.40 14.83
N GLU A 397 -13.11 23.20 13.51
CA GLU A 397 -14.18 22.79 12.59
C GLU A 397 -14.76 21.42 12.91
N LEU A 398 -13.95 20.50 13.43
CA LEU A 398 -14.45 19.20 13.87
C LEU A 398 -15.47 19.34 15.01
N MET A 399 -15.13 20.16 16.01
CA MET A 399 -15.97 20.40 17.19
C MET A 399 -17.21 21.23 16.82
N ASN A 400 -17.06 22.23 15.94
CA ASN A 400 -18.17 23.03 15.42
C ASN A 400 -19.24 22.18 14.71
N ARG A 401 -18.86 21.02 14.18
CA ARG A 401 -19.77 20.04 13.55
C ARG A 401 -20.39 19.04 14.55
N GLY A 402 -20.18 19.23 15.84
CA GLY A 402 -20.76 18.41 16.90
C GLY A 402 -20.10 17.04 17.08
N PHE A 403 -18.86 16.85 16.61
CA PHE A 403 -18.04 15.72 17.04
C PHE A 403 -17.36 16.06 18.37
N LYS A 404 -17.17 15.07 19.24
CA LYS A 404 -16.59 15.27 20.57
C LYS A 404 -15.08 15.11 20.59
N ARG A 405 -14.53 14.23 19.74
CA ARG A 405 -13.09 13.94 19.70
C ARG A 405 -12.65 13.63 18.28
N GLY A 406 -11.37 13.90 18.01
CA GLY A 406 -10.75 13.50 16.76
C GLY A 406 -9.33 13.04 16.95
N THR A 407 -8.87 12.20 16.03
CA THR A 407 -7.43 11.96 15.81
C THR A 407 -7.08 12.16 14.34
N TRP A 408 -6.01 12.89 14.04
CA TRP A 408 -5.44 12.95 12.70
C TRP A 408 -4.11 12.21 12.68
N ASN A 409 -4.04 11.12 11.93
CA ASN A 409 -2.88 10.24 11.83
C ASN A 409 -2.17 10.46 10.49
N PHE A 410 -0.87 10.65 10.52
CA PHE A 410 -0.05 10.85 9.33
C PHE A 410 0.82 9.62 9.08
N PHE A 411 0.69 9.05 7.88
CA PHE A 411 1.63 8.02 7.45
C PHE A 411 3.04 8.60 7.28
N GLU A 412 4.03 7.74 7.42
CA GLU A 412 5.42 8.03 7.13
C GLU A 412 5.56 8.48 5.66
N ALA A 413 6.41 9.48 5.42
CA ALA A 413 6.49 10.15 4.12
C ALA A 413 6.76 9.14 2.98
N SER A 414 6.02 9.27 1.87
CA SER A 414 6.08 8.36 0.70
C SER A 414 5.56 6.94 0.96
N HIS A 415 4.98 6.66 2.13
CA HIS A 415 4.38 5.36 2.47
C HIS A 415 2.87 5.43 2.71
N GLY A 416 2.24 6.60 2.60
CA GLY A 416 0.79 6.78 2.75
C GLY A 416 -0.07 6.33 1.56
N LYS A 417 0.53 5.75 0.51
CA LYS A 417 -0.24 5.25 -0.63
C LYS A 417 -1.22 4.18 -0.17
N GLY A 418 -2.49 4.35 -0.51
CA GLY A 418 -3.54 3.60 0.13
C GLY A 418 -4.78 3.45 -0.73
N ALA A 419 -5.87 3.12 -0.05
CA ALA A 419 -7.16 2.94 -0.67
C ALA A 419 -7.72 4.20 -1.38
N PRO A 420 -7.46 5.45 -0.89
CA PRO A 420 -7.82 6.68 -1.62
C PRO A 420 -7.26 6.76 -3.04
N ASP A 421 -6.00 6.37 -3.25
CA ASP A 421 -5.38 6.34 -4.58
C ASP A 421 -6.13 5.43 -5.55
N GLY A 422 -6.64 4.30 -5.05
CA GLY A 422 -7.47 3.37 -5.82
C GLY A 422 -8.78 4.00 -6.28
N VAL A 423 -9.43 4.79 -5.40
CA VAL A 423 -10.65 5.55 -5.72
C VAL A 423 -10.33 6.59 -6.79
N GLY A 424 -9.27 7.38 -6.62
CA GLY A 424 -8.83 8.37 -7.61
C GLY A 424 -8.49 7.74 -8.96
N GLY A 425 -7.81 6.60 -8.96
CA GLY A 425 -7.52 5.82 -10.16
C GLY A 425 -8.78 5.35 -10.88
N LEU A 426 -9.77 4.83 -10.15
CA LEU A 426 -11.05 4.37 -10.69
C LEU A 426 -11.85 5.52 -11.33
N LEU A 427 -11.97 6.65 -10.65
CA LEU A 427 -12.70 7.82 -11.15
C LEU A 427 -12.08 8.34 -12.45
N LYS A 428 -10.76 8.53 -12.46
CA LYS A 428 -10.03 9.02 -13.64
C LYS A 428 -10.08 8.04 -14.81
N GLN A 429 -10.09 6.73 -14.56
CA GLN A 429 -10.28 5.71 -15.60
C GLN A 429 -11.70 5.73 -16.16
N THR A 430 -12.70 5.91 -15.30
CA THR A 430 -14.10 5.98 -15.70
C THR A 430 -14.33 7.18 -16.60
N ALA A 431 -13.80 8.35 -16.22
CA ALA A 431 -13.81 9.55 -17.04
C ALA A 431 -13.11 9.36 -18.40
N ASP A 432 -11.89 8.83 -18.42
CA ASP A 432 -11.16 8.57 -19.67
C ASP A 432 -11.92 7.60 -20.60
N ARG A 433 -12.61 6.60 -20.03
CA ARG A 433 -13.45 5.68 -20.80
C ARG A 433 -14.63 6.40 -21.44
N LEU A 434 -15.31 7.28 -20.72
CA LEU A 434 -16.43 8.07 -21.26
C LEU A 434 -15.95 8.96 -22.42
N VAL A 435 -14.79 9.61 -22.26
CA VAL A 435 -14.14 10.39 -23.32
C VAL A 435 -13.87 9.52 -24.55
N SER A 436 -13.29 8.33 -24.38
CA SER A 436 -13.05 7.41 -25.49
C SER A 436 -14.31 6.89 -26.19
N GLN A 437 -15.48 7.04 -25.56
CA GLN A 437 -16.78 6.65 -26.09
C GLN A 437 -17.53 7.80 -26.77
N GLY A 438 -16.90 8.97 -26.92
CA GLY A 438 -17.53 10.13 -27.56
C GLY A 438 -18.04 11.21 -26.58
N HIS A 439 -17.78 11.09 -25.26
CA HIS A 439 -18.31 12.03 -24.28
C HIS A 439 -17.30 13.13 -23.89
N ASP A 440 -17.66 14.39 -24.11
CA ASP A 440 -16.78 15.51 -23.77
C ASP A 440 -16.75 15.80 -22.26
N ILE A 441 -15.55 16.01 -21.71
CA ILE A 441 -15.35 16.41 -20.31
C ILE A 441 -14.46 17.67 -20.27
N PRO A 442 -14.99 18.85 -20.62
CA PRO A 442 -14.22 20.10 -20.74
C PRO A 442 -13.95 20.80 -19.40
N SER A 443 -14.66 20.48 -18.32
CA SER A 443 -14.52 21.14 -17.02
C SER A 443 -14.70 20.19 -15.83
N ALA A 444 -14.40 20.68 -14.63
CA ALA A 444 -14.64 19.95 -13.37
C ALA A 444 -16.13 19.65 -13.13
N GLU A 445 -17.04 20.54 -13.55
CA GLU A 445 -18.49 20.32 -13.47
C GLU A 445 -18.92 19.16 -14.38
N HIS A 446 -18.44 19.17 -15.63
CA HIS A 446 -18.71 18.08 -16.57
C HIS A 446 -18.11 16.77 -16.07
N LEU A 447 -16.93 16.81 -15.45
CA LEU A 447 -16.33 15.63 -14.84
C LEU A 447 -17.20 15.09 -13.70
N TYR A 448 -17.74 15.95 -12.84
CA TYR A 448 -18.65 15.55 -11.78
C TYR A 448 -19.94 14.96 -12.34
N SER A 449 -20.60 15.64 -13.28
CA SER A 449 -21.84 15.17 -13.92
C SER A 449 -21.66 13.83 -14.63
N ALA A 450 -20.50 13.62 -15.27
CA ALA A 450 -20.15 12.35 -15.90
C ALA A 450 -19.93 11.22 -14.88
N LEU A 451 -19.50 11.54 -13.66
CA LEU A 451 -19.10 10.55 -12.66
C LEU A 451 -20.17 10.28 -11.58
N VAL A 452 -21.08 11.22 -11.30
CA VAL A 452 -22.04 11.14 -10.19
C VAL A 452 -22.92 9.88 -10.23
N ASN A 453 -23.29 9.43 -11.43
CA ASN A 453 -24.12 8.24 -11.64
C ASN A 453 -23.32 7.00 -12.10
N SER A 454 -21.99 7.09 -12.13
CA SER A 454 -21.16 6.14 -12.88
C SER A 454 -20.65 4.94 -12.08
N GLY A 455 -20.92 4.86 -10.77
CA GLY A 455 -20.40 3.76 -9.96
C GLY A 455 -20.73 3.78 -8.47
N THR A 456 -19.97 2.97 -7.73
CA THR A 456 -20.13 2.74 -6.29
C THR A 456 -19.46 3.80 -5.41
N VAL A 457 -18.94 4.87 -6.00
CA VAL A 457 -18.23 5.94 -5.29
C VAL A 457 -19.21 7.09 -5.07
N ARG A 458 -19.39 7.52 -3.83
CA ARG A 458 -20.21 8.69 -3.49
C ARG A 458 -19.50 9.96 -3.96
N MET A 459 -20.13 10.72 -4.84
CA MET A 459 -19.53 11.90 -5.46
C MET A 459 -20.11 13.19 -4.90
N PHE A 460 -19.25 14.20 -4.70
CA PHE A 460 -19.66 15.57 -4.36
C PHE A 460 -18.93 16.59 -5.23
N TYR A 461 -19.59 17.70 -5.51
CA TYR A 461 -19.01 18.83 -6.22
C TYR A 461 -18.76 20.00 -5.27
N ILE A 462 -17.52 20.51 -5.25
CA ILE A 462 -17.11 21.65 -4.43
C ILE A 462 -16.92 22.85 -5.34
N ARG A 463 -17.80 23.86 -5.17
CA ARG A 463 -17.72 25.11 -5.93
C ARG A 463 -16.47 25.89 -5.53
N GLU A 464 -15.86 26.56 -6.51
CA GLU A 464 -14.62 27.33 -6.31
C GLU A 464 -14.81 28.46 -5.29
N ASN A 465 -15.96 29.14 -5.32
CA ASN A 465 -16.27 30.22 -4.36
C ASN A 465 -16.26 29.75 -2.90
N LEU A 466 -16.67 28.51 -2.62
CA LEU A 466 -16.65 27.96 -1.26
C LEU A 466 -15.21 27.76 -0.76
N VAL A 467 -14.29 27.40 -1.67
CA VAL A 467 -12.87 27.28 -1.36
C VAL A 467 -12.28 28.66 -1.10
N ASP A 468 -12.61 29.65 -1.94
CA ASP A 468 -12.14 31.03 -1.78
C ASP A 468 -12.66 31.67 -0.48
N GLU A 469 -13.94 31.46 -0.15
CA GLU A 469 -14.53 31.88 1.12
C GLU A 469 -13.83 31.23 2.32
N ALA A 470 -13.53 29.93 2.25
CA ALA A 470 -12.80 29.24 3.31
C ALA A 470 -11.37 29.78 3.47
N ILE A 471 -10.70 30.13 2.37
CA ILE A 471 -9.37 30.76 2.40
C ILE A 471 -9.46 32.13 3.07
N ASN A 472 -10.46 32.94 2.72
CA ASN A 472 -10.64 34.28 3.30
C ASN A 472 -11.01 34.25 4.79
N LYS A 473 -11.71 33.20 5.25
CA LYS A 473 -12.04 32.99 6.67
C LYS A 473 -10.87 32.47 7.50
N MET A 474 -9.82 31.95 6.86
CA MET A 474 -8.69 31.36 7.56
C MET A 474 -7.89 32.44 8.31
N PRO A 475 -7.59 32.28 9.61
CA PRO A 475 -6.76 33.23 10.33
C PRO A 475 -5.39 33.40 9.68
N SER A 476 -4.98 34.65 9.45
CA SER A 476 -3.69 35.00 8.85
C SER A 476 -2.51 34.65 9.76
N HIS A 477 -2.71 34.72 11.08
CA HIS A 477 -1.70 34.46 12.10
C HIS A 477 -2.09 33.27 12.97
N LEU A 478 -1.48 32.12 12.67
CA LEU A 478 -1.55 30.92 13.52
C LEU A 478 -0.20 30.64 14.18
N PRO A 479 -0.20 30.23 15.47
CA PRO A 479 1.01 29.86 16.19
C PRO A 479 1.71 28.68 15.47
N ALA A 480 3.04 28.71 15.49
CA ALA A 480 3.82 27.60 14.97
C ALA A 480 3.75 26.43 15.94
N VAL A 481 3.59 25.21 15.40
CA VAL A 481 3.67 23.98 16.20
C VAL A 481 5.09 23.43 16.08
N PRO A 482 5.88 23.42 17.18
CA PRO A 482 7.26 22.94 17.15
C PRO A 482 7.36 21.50 16.64
N SER A 483 8.45 21.19 15.94
CA SER A 483 8.75 19.83 15.48
C SER A 483 7.64 19.17 14.64
N THR A 484 6.86 19.94 13.87
CA THR A 484 5.75 19.44 13.03
C THR A 484 6.11 18.20 12.20
N MET A 485 7.34 18.11 11.69
CA MET A 485 7.80 16.95 10.92
C MET A 485 7.91 15.65 11.70
N ARG A 486 8.06 15.73 13.03
CA ARG A 486 8.14 14.57 13.93
C ARG A 486 6.76 14.10 14.41
N ILE A 487 5.72 14.88 14.18
CA ILE A 487 4.35 14.58 14.57
C ILE A 487 3.77 13.53 13.60
N HIS A 488 3.26 12.44 14.16
CA HIS A 488 2.59 11.36 13.44
C HIS A 488 1.13 11.20 13.82
N GLN A 489 0.70 11.81 14.92
CA GLN A 489 -0.69 11.86 15.35
C GLN A 489 -0.95 13.20 16.02
N VAL A 490 -2.11 13.79 15.72
CA VAL A 490 -2.66 14.94 16.47
C VAL A 490 -4.00 14.52 17.03
N VAL A 491 -4.25 14.81 18.29
CA VAL A 491 -5.50 14.48 18.99
C VAL A 491 -6.15 15.77 19.43
N THR A 492 -7.48 15.86 19.29
CA THR A 492 -8.27 16.96 19.82
C THR A 492 -9.50 16.41 20.54
N GLY A 493 -9.89 17.08 21.62
CA GLY A 493 -11.11 16.80 22.37
C GLY A 493 -11.80 18.06 22.89
N ALA A 494 -11.24 19.23 22.60
CA ALA A 494 -11.75 20.53 22.98
C ALA A 494 -11.44 21.55 21.87
N PRO A 495 -12.32 22.55 21.63
CA PRO A 495 -12.12 23.54 20.59
C PRO A 495 -10.79 24.29 20.74
N GLY A 496 -9.96 24.27 19.69
CA GLY A 496 -8.68 24.98 19.69
C GLY A 496 -7.53 24.28 20.43
N GLU A 497 -7.78 23.13 21.06
CA GLU A 497 -6.76 22.36 21.79
C GLU A 497 -6.30 21.14 20.98
N ILE A 498 -4.98 20.93 20.95
CA ILE A 498 -4.36 19.77 20.31
C ILE A 498 -3.30 19.14 21.21
N LEU A 499 -3.20 17.82 21.17
CA LEU A 499 -2.14 17.00 21.76
C LEU A 499 -1.39 16.31 20.60
N TYR A 500 -0.05 16.28 20.61
CA TYR A 500 0.75 15.79 19.48
C TYR A 500 2.13 15.23 19.86
#